data_AF-A0A853DH70-F1
#
_entry.id   AF-A0A853DH70-F1
#
_cell.length_a   1.000
_cell.length_b   1.000
_cell.length_c   1.000
_cell.angle_alpha   90.00
_cell.angle_beta   90.00
_cell.angle_gamma   90.00
#
_symmetry.space_group_name_H-M   'P 1'
#
loop_
_entity.id
_entity.type
_entity.pdbx_description
1 polymer ?
#
loop_
_entity_poly.entity_id
_entity_poly.type
_entity_poly.pdbx_seq_one_letter_code
_entity_poly.pdbx_strand_id
1 'polypeptide(L)'
;MTATERLEFRVSRDHLDRIARAAQLSGEKVGAFARDAAEERAERVLRAYEATTTVPVEFFDDLWHALDAPAVPNPALAAAGERLRGLERG
;
A
#
# COMPACT_ATOMS: atom_id res chain seq x y z
N MET A 1 -9.83 17.98 10.84
CA MET A 1 -9.23 17.59 12.13
C MET A 1 -7.92 18.33 12.28
N THR A 2 -7.62 18.89 13.45
CA THR A 2 -6.36 19.60 13.69
C THR A 2 -5.28 18.57 14.03
N ALA A 3 -4.16 18.57 13.31
CA ALA A 3 -3.05 17.65 13.60
C ALA A 3 -2.39 18.02 14.94
N THR A 4 -2.33 17.06 15.87
CA THR A 4 -1.72 17.23 17.21
C THR A 4 -0.31 16.67 17.28
N GLU A 5 0.00 15.68 16.46
CA GLU A 5 1.31 15.02 16.43
C GLU A 5 2.34 15.86 15.66
N ARG A 6 3.60 15.83 16.12
CA ARG A 6 4.70 16.61 15.55
C ARG A 6 5.82 15.69 15.07
N LEU A 7 6.21 15.87 13.81
CA LEU A 7 7.40 15.26 13.22
C LEU A 7 8.48 16.34 13.09
N GLU A 8 9.57 16.20 13.83
CA GLU A 8 10.69 17.15 13.83
C GLU A 8 11.97 16.48 13.33
N PHE A 9 12.74 17.17 12.49
CA PHE A 9 14.03 16.67 12.01
C PHE A 9 15.01 17.83 11.79
N ARG A 10 16.30 17.52 11.96
CA ARG A 10 17.38 18.47 11.67
C ARG A 10 17.79 18.35 10.22
N VAL A 11 18.01 19.50 9.57
CA VAL A 11 18.52 19.58 8.20
C VAL A 11 19.74 20.48 8.14
N SER A 12 20.62 20.21 7.18
CA SER A 12 21.70 21.13 6.86
C SER A 12 21.13 22.43 6.28
N ARG A 13 21.93 23.50 6.33
CA ARG A 13 21.52 24.80 5.78
C ARG A 13 21.22 24.72 4.28
N ASP A 14 22.08 24.03 3.53
CA ASP A 14 21.93 23.84 2.08
C ASP A 14 20.61 23.13 1.73
N HIS A 15 20.26 22.05 2.45
CA HIS A 15 18.98 21.37 2.26
C HIS A 15 17.79 22.27 2.61
N LEU A 16 17.87 23.05 3.69
CA LEU A 16 16.81 23.99 4.05
C LEU A 16 16.60 25.05 2.97
N ASP A 17 17.68 25.63 2.44
CA ASP A 17 17.61 26.66 1.40
C ASP A 17 17.00 26.09 0.11
N ARG A 18 17.36 24.84 -0.26
CA ARG A 18 16.77 24.14 -1.41
C ARG A 18 15.27 23.87 -1.23
N ILE A 19 14.85 23.40 -0.06
CA ILE A 19 13.42 23.15 0.25
C ILE A 19 12.66 24.48 0.25
N ALA A 20 13.21 25.53 0.86
CA ALA A 20 12.57 26.83 0.90
C ALA A 20 12.39 27.43 -0.51
N ARG A 21 13.38 27.27 -1.39
CA ARG A 21 13.27 27.68 -2.78
C ARG A 21 12.19 26.90 -3.52
N ALA A 22 12.12 25.58 -3.33
CA ALA A 22 11.07 24.75 -3.95
C ALA A 22 9.67 25.16 -3.48
N ALA A 23 9.49 25.35 -2.17
CA ALA A 23 8.22 25.81 -1.60
C ALA A 23 7.80 27.18 -2.16
N GLN A 24 8.75 28.12 -2.30
CA GLN A 24 8.50 29.42 -2.92
C GLN A 24 8.03 29.28 -4.38
N LEU A 25 8.65 28.41 -5.16
CA LEU A 25 8.27 28.16 -6.55
C LEU A 25 6.87 27.54 -6.67
N SER A 26 6.47 26.72 -5.69
CA SER A 26 5.12 26.15 -5.61
C SER A 26 4.08 27.08 -4.99
N GLY A 27 4.47 28.27 -4.48
CA GLY A 27 3.56 29.18 -3.79
C GLY A 27 3.13 28.70 -2.39
N GLU A 28 3.91 27.79 -1.79
CA GLU A 28 3.59 27.13 -0.53
C GLU A 28 4.49 27.63 0.62
N LYS A 29 4.03 27.45 1.85
CA LYS A 29 4.88 27.61 3.04
C LYS A 29 5.83 26.41 3.14
N VAL A 30 7.09 26.65 3.53
CA VAL A 30 8.13 25.61 3.64
C VAL A 30 7.67 24.38 4.44
N GLY A 31 7.01 24.59 5.57
CA GLY A 31 6.50 23.49 6.40
C GLY A 31 5.36 22.71 5.75
N ALA A 32 4.49 23.37 4.98
CA ALA A 32 3.41 22.70 4.23
C ALA A 32 4.01 21.86 3.10
N PHE A 33 4.92 22.45 2.31
CA PHE A 33 5.64 21.76 1.25
C PHE A 33 6.37 20.51 1.76
N ALA A 34 7.09 20.63 2.88
CA ALA A 34 7.82 19.52 3.47
C ALA A 34 6.89 18.41 3.98
N ARG A 35 5.76 18.77 4.61
CA ARG A 35 4.76 17.81 5.06
C ARG A 35 4.14 17.07 3.88
N ASP A 36 3.67 17.80 2.88
CA ASP A 36 2.95 17.23 1.74
C ASP A 36 3.89 16.31 0.93
N ALA A 37 5.17 16.68 0.77
CA ALA A 37 6.18 15.81 0.16
C ALA A 37 6.43 14.52 0.97
N ALA A 38 6.41 14.59 2.29
CA ALA A 38 6.57 13.42 3.15
C ALA A 38 5.34 12.49 3.07
N GLU A 39 4.13 13.06 3.10
CA GLU A 39 2.87 12.32 2.95
C GLU A 39 2.79 11.63 1.58
N GLU A 40 3.12 12.34 0.49
CA GLU A 40 3.12 11.77 -0.85
C GLU A 40 4.14 10.62 -0.98
N ARG A 41 5.32 10.76 -0.37
CA ARG A 41 6.32 9.69 -0.36
C ARG A 41 5.83 8.48 0.46
N ALA A 42 5.21 8.71 1.61
CA ALA A 42 4.66 7.64 2.43
C ALA A 42 3.59 6.85 1.67
N GLU A 43 2.63 7.55 1.05
CA GLU A 43 1.57 6.93 0.25
C GLU A 43 2.14 6.09 -0.89
N ARG A 44 3.15 6.59 -1.62
CA ARG A 44 3.81 5.81 -2.68
C ARG A 44 4.45 4.53 -2.16
N VAL A 45 5.09 4.59 -0.99
CA VAL A 45 5.73 3.41 -0.38
C VAL A 45 4.69 2.40 0.09
N LEU A 46 3.65 2.87 0.78
CA LEU A 46 2.57 2.02 1.26
C LEU A 46 1.86 1.33 0.10
N ARG A 47 1.48 2.07 -0.95
CA ARG A 47 0.89 1.47 -2.16
C ARG A 47 1.79 0.44 -2.81
N ALA A 48 3.08 0.75 -2.96
CA ALA A 48 4.01 -0.20 -3.56
C ALA A 48 4.13 -1.48 -2.74
N TYR A 49 4.04 -1.40 -1.41
CA TYR A 49 4.15 -2.56 -0.54
C TYR A 49 2.83 -3.33 -0.41
N GLU A 50 1.70 -2.63 -0.29
CA GLU A 50 0.37 -3.21 -0.10
C GLU A 50 -0.24 -3.75 -1.40
N ALA A 51 0.05 -3.13 -2.55
CA ALA A 51 -0.48 -3.57 -3.84
C ALA A 51 0.40 -4.62 -4.53
N THR A 52 1.56 -4.97 -3.97
CA THR A 52 2.50 -5.91 -4.59
C THR A 52 2.59 -7.18 -3.78
N THR A 53 2.06 -8.28 -4.33
CA THR A 53 2.35 -9.62 -3.83
C THR A 53 3.64 -10.11 -4.49
N THR A 54 4.69 -10.31 -3.70
CA THR A 54 5.92 -10.95 -4.20
C THR A 54 5.69 -12.45 -4.27
N VAL A 55 5.87 -13.02 -5.45
CA VAL A 55 5.64 -14.44 -5.73
C VAL A 55 6.88 -15.05 -6.39
N PRO A 56 7.11 -16.38 -6.28
CA PRO A 56 8.13 -17.07 -7.06
C PRO A 56 7.96 -16.81 -8.55
N VAL A 57 9.05 -16.90 -9.32
CA VAL A 57 9.02 -16.66 -10.78
C VAL A 57 8.01 -17.56 -11.50
N GLU A 58 7.77 -18.77 -10.98
CA GLU A 58 6.92 -19.76 -11.64
C GLU A 58 5.43 -19.57 -11.30
N PHE A 59 5.13 -18.68 -10.35
CA PHE A 59 3.78 -18.51 -9.82
C PHE A 59 2.77 -18.11 -10.89
N PHE A 60 3.16 -17.23 -11.83
CA PHE A 60 2.21 -16.78 -12.86
C PHE A 60 1.91 -17.88 -13.86
N ASP A 61 2.88 -18.74 -14.18
CA ASP A 61 2.66 -19.90 -15.05
C ASP A 61 1.74 -20.92 -14.36
N ASP A 62 1.99 -21.21 -13.08
CA ASP A 62 1.13 -22.08 -12.26
C ASP A 62 -0.29 -21.51 -12.12
N LEU A 63 -0.40 -20.18 -11.93
CA LEU A 63 -1.69 -19.49 -11.83
C LEU A 63 -2.47 -19.59 -13.13
N TRP A 64 -1.83 -19.33 -14.28
CA TRP A 64 -2.49 -19.45 -15.58
C TRP A 64 -2.98 -20.87 -15.82
N HIS A 65 -2.15 -21.86 -15.52
CA HIS A 65 -2.53 -23.26 -15.63
C HIS A 65 -3.72 -23.62 -14.72
N ALA A 66 -3.74 -23.09 -13.50
CA ALA A 66 -4.83 -23.29 -12.56
C ALA A 66 -6.15 -22.62 -12.99
N LEU A 67 -6.09 -21.48 -13.70
CA LEU A 67 -7.27 -20.78 -14.22
C LEU A 67 -7.91 -21.51 -15.41
N ASP A 68 -7.12 -22.22 -16.22
CA ASP A 68 -7.63 -23.04 -17.32
C ASP A 68 -8.17 -24.41 -16.84
N ALA A 69 -7.77 -24.84 -15.65
CA ALA A 69 -8.21 -26.10 -15.05
C ALA A 69 -9.55 -25.93 -14.29
N PRO A 70 -10.40 -26.97 -14.25
CA PRO A 70 -11.58 -26.94 -13.39
C PRO A 70 -11.16 -26.84 -11.91
N ALA A 71 -11.86 -26.01 -11.14
CA ALA A 71 -11.60 -25.88 -9.71
C ALA A 71 -11.93 -27.19 -8.99
N VAL A 72 -10.92 -27.85 -8.41
CA VAL A 72 -11.07 -29.06 -7.60
C VAL A 72 -10.76 -28.71 -6.13
N PRO A 73 -11.78 -28.51 -5.27
CA PRO A 73 -11.55 -28.22 -3.86
C PRO A 73 -10.98 -29.46 -3.17
N ASN A 74 -10.05 -29.24 -2.24
CA ASN A 74 -9.60 -30.32 -1.37
C ASN A 74 -10.71 -30.71 -0.35
N PRO A 75 -10.60 -31.86 0.33
CA PRO A 75 -11.64 -32.32 1.25
C PRO A 75 -11.98 -31.33 2.37
N ALA A 76 -10.98 -30.60 2.87
CA ALA A 76 -11.17 -29.61 3.93
C ALA A 76 -12.02 -28.41 3.46
N LEU A 77 -11.74 -27.91 2.25
CA LEU A 77 -12.48 -26.81 1.64
C LEU A 77 -13.91 -27.23 1.26
N ALA A 78 -14.08 -28.43 0.70
CA ALA A 78 -15.40 -28.98 0.40
C ALA A 78 -16.27 -29.09 1.66
N ALA A 79 -15.72 -29.64 2.75
CA ALA A 79 -16.43 -29.74 4.02
C ALA A 79 -16.78 -28.37 4.62
N ALA A 80 -15.92 -27.36 4.45
CA ALA A 80 -16.22 -25.98 4.86
C ALA A 80 -17.38 -25.37 4.06
N GLY A 81 -17.42 -25.61 2.75
CA GLY A 81 -18.51 -25.17 1.88
C GLY A 81 -19.86 -25.78 2.27
N GLU A 82 -19.90 -27.07 2.64
CA GLU A 82 -21.13 -27.71 3.12
C GLU A 82 -21.62 -27.12 4.45
N ARG A 83 -20.70 -26.83 5.39
CA ARG A 83 -21.08 -26.18 6.66
C ARG A 83 -21.71 -24.81 6.42
N LEU A 84 -21.15 -24.00 5.52
CA LEU A 84 -21.70 -22.68 5.18
C LEU A 84 -23.12 -22.81 4.60
N ARG A 85 -23.33 -23.70 3.62
CA ARG A 85 -24.65 -23.94 3.02
C ARG A 85 -25.69 -24.45 4.03
N GLY A 86 -25.26 -25.22 5.03
CA GLY A 86 -26.13 -25.69 6.11
C GLY A 86 -26.62 -24.56 7.01
N LEU A 87 -25.78 -23.55 7.25
CA LEU A 87 -26.13 -22.37 8.06
C LEU A 87 -27.11 -21.44 7.35
N GLU A 88 -27.06 -21.33 6.02
CA GLU A 88 -27.96 -20.48 5.24
C GLU A 88 -29.37 -21.07 5.05
N ARG A 89 -29.56 -22.36 5.36
CA ARG A 89 -30.82 -23.09 5.13
C ARG A 89 -31.62 -23.40 6.42
N GLY A 90 -31.11 -23.02 7.59
CA GLY A 90 -31.77 -23.22 8.89
C GLY A 90 -32.14 -21.90 9.55
#